data_AF-A0A7C4UH43-F1
#
_entry.id   AF-A0A7C4UH43-F1
#
_cell.length_a   1.000
_cell.length_b   1.000
_cell.length_c   1.000
_cell.angle_alpha   90.00
_cell.angle_beta   90.00
_cell.angle_gamma   90.00
#
_symmetry.space_group_name_H-M   'P 1'
#
loop_
_entity.id
_entity.type
_entity.pdbx_description
1 polymer ?
#
loop_
_entity_poly.entity_id
_entity_poly.type
_entity_poly.pdbx_seq_one_letter_code
_entity_poly.pdbx_strand_id
1 'polypeptide(L)'
;MKQQWLLYVLLAGLSWGTYVPIIFYGGSELGFPGKPVAPASRILAILCVGMAYFVMAVVVPTILFVSGQQKWSDVNPTTNGLVFSSLAGIAGAVGAICVVFASKAAMDAGRAAQEDDPTFNPATYRMYIAPLIFGLAPVINTIVSLVWHPKSGNWFSFHLETPSWKMLVGILLVAAGAALVLFSKEQAEAAKGPPKPAAPPQATMTSPEKT
;
A
#
# COMPACT_ATOMS: atom_id res chain seq x y z
N MET A 1 21.98 7.97 -20.44
CA MET A 1 21.39 6.86 -19.68
C MET A 1 20.06 6.46 -20.34
N LYS A 2 20.00 5.38 -21.14
CA LYS A 2 18.81 5.07 -21.97
C LYS A 2 17.66 4.37 -21.22
N GLN A 3 17.84 3.96 -19.96
CA GLN A 3 16.86 3.17 -19.21
C GLN A 3 16.55 3.71 -17.80
N GLN A 4 16.71 5.02 -17.57
CA GLN A 4 16.43 5.62 -16.24
C GLN A 4 15.00 5.37 -15.75
N TRP A 5 14.05 5.20 -16.66
CA TRP A 5 12.68 4.85 -16.31
C TRP A 5 12.58 3.51 -15.55
N LEU A 6 13.44 2.52 -15.83
CA LEU A 6 13.48 1.26 -15.08
C LEU A 6 13.91 1.48 -13.62
N LEU A 7 14.86 2.39 -13.39
CA LEU A 7 15.26 2.75 -12.03
C LEU A 7 14.09 3.38 -11.27
N TYR A 8 13.34 4.29 -11.90
CA TYR A 8 12.15 4.88 -11.27
C TYR A 8 11.04 3.86 -11.03
N VAL A 9 10.85 2.89 -11.93
CA VAL A 9 9.92 1.78 -11.72
C VAL A 9 10.35 0.92 -10.53
N LEU A 10 11.64 0.59 -10.40
CA LEU A 10 12.18 -0.16 -9.26
C LEU A 10 11.99 0.60 -7.94
N LEU A 11 12.30 1.91 -7.92
CA LEU A 11 12.09 2.76 -6.75
C LEU A 11 10.61 2.87 -6.40
N ALA A 12 9.73 3.05 -7.38
CA ALA A 12 8.29 3.08 -7.16
C ALA A 12 7.78 1.75 -6.58
N GLY A 13 8.25 0.63 -7.12
CA GLY A 13 7.96 -0.71 -6.61
C GLY A 13 8.43 -0.90 -5.18
N LEU A 14 9.63 -0.43 -4.84
CA LEU A 14 10.18 -0.47 -3.48
C LEU A 14 9.36 0.40 -2.52
N SER A 15 9.01 1.63 -2.91
CA SER A 15 8.22 2.55 -2.09
C SER A 15 6.83 1.99 -1.80
N TRP A 16 6.12 1.50 -2.82
CA TRP A 16 4.79 0.89 -2.63
C TRP A 16 4.84 -0.46 -1.92
N GLY A 17 5.86 -1.28 -2.19
CA GLY A 17 6.04 -2.58 -1.55
C GLY A 17 6.32 -2.47 -0.04
N THR A 18 7.06 -1.44 0.38
CA THR A 18 7.37 -1.18 1.79
C THR A 18 6.29 -0.37 2.52
N TYR A 19 5.45 0.37 1.78
CA TYR A 19 4.39 1.21 2.35
C TYR A 19 3.48 0.44 3.31
N VAL A 20 2.94 -0.71 2.88
CA VAL A 20 1.96 -1.45 3.68
C VAL A 20 2.54 -1.93 5.02
N PRO A 21 3.69 -2.62 5.08
CA PRO A 21 4.35 -2.96 6.35
C PRO A 21 4.64 -1.74 7.24
N ILE A 22 5.12 -0.64 6.67
CA ILE A 22 5.48 0.56 7.43
C ILE A 22 4.25 1.24 8.03
N ILE A 23 3.16 1.39 7.28
CA ILE A 23 1.94 2.02 7.80
C ILE A 23 1.26 1.14 8.87
N PHE A 24 1.38 -0.18 8.73
CA PHE A 24 0.95 -1.12 9.76
C PHE A 24 1.71 -0.93 11.06
N TYR A 25 3.04 -0.95 10.98
CA TYR A 25 3.93 -0.75 12.10
C TYR A 25 3.72 0.63 12.75
N GLY A 26 3.75 1.70 11.96
CA GLY A 26 3.51 3.05 12.45
C GLY A 26 2.15 3.18 13.15
N GLY A 27 1.08 2.62 12.58
CA GLY A 27 -0.24 2.66 13.22
C GLY A 27 -0.37 1.78 14.48
N SER A 28 0.51 0.80 14.72
CA SER A 28 0.58 0.09 16.00
C SER A 28 1.41 0.85 17.05
N GLU A 29 2.50 1.48 16.63
CA GLU A 29 3.38 2.27 17.51
C GLU A 29 2.70 3.57 18.00
N LEU A 30 1.71 4.08 17.25
CA LEU A 30 0.88 5.21 17.67
C LEU A 30 -0.16 4.85 18.76
N GLY A 31 -0.12 3.62 19.29
CA GLY A 31 -0.90 3.20 20.46
C GLY A 31 -0.13 3.44 21.77
N PHE A 32 -0.84 3.61 22.88
CA PHE A 32 -0.17 3.66 24.19
C PHE A 32 0.38 2.29 24.58
N PRO A 33 1.62 2.19 25.11
CA PRO A 33 2.18 0.94 25.62
C PRO A 33 1.24 0.29 26.65
N GLY A 34 0.96 -1.00 26.48
CA GLY A 34 0.09 -1.76 27.38
C GLY A 34 -1.41 -1.57 27.19
N LYS A 35 -1.86 -0.78 26.20
CA LYS A 35 -3.28 -0.66 25.83
C LYS A 35 -3.53 -1.22 24.43
N PRO A 36 -4.73 -1.78 24.16
CA PRO A 36 -5.11 -2.15 22.81
C PRO A 36 -4.99 -0.96 21.85
N VAL A 37 -4.44 -1.17 20.66
CA VAL A 37 -4.31 -0.13 19.63
C VAL A 37 -5.69 0.48 19.35
N ALA A 38 -5.83 1.78 19.64
CA ALA A 38 -7.08 2.49 19.44
C ALA A 38 -7.33 2.73 17.95
N PRO A 39 -8.61 2.80 17.49
CA PRO A 39 -8.93 3.20 16.13
C PRO A 39 -8.34 4.56 15.74
N ALA A 40 -8.22 5.47 16.71
CA ALA A 40 -7.61 6.79 16.54
C ALA A 40 -6.15 6.74 16.05
N SER A 41 -5.37 5.73 16.48
CA SER A 41 -3.97 5.55 16.05
C SER A 41 -3.86 5.28 14.54
N ARG A 42 -4.87 4.61 13.95
CA ARG A 42 -4.93 4.36 12.50
C ARG A 42 -5.33 5.61 11.71
N ILE A 43 -6.23 6.42 12.26
CA ILE A 43 -6.60 7.71 11.67
C ILE A 43 -5.42 8.68 11.69
N LEU A 44 -4.67 8.73 12.80
CA LEU A 44 -3.45 9.52 12.90
C LEU A 44 -2.37 9.05 11.90
N ALA A 45 -2.23 7.73 11.71
CA ALA A 45 -1.34 7.19 10.69
C ALA A 45 -1.72 7.67 9.26
N ILE A 46 -3.02 7.69 8.92
CA ILE A 46 -3.51 8.26 7.65
C ILE A 46 -3.22 9.75 7.56
N LEU A 47 -3.38 10.50 8.66
CA LEU A 47 -3.08 11.92 8.69
C LEU A 47 -1.59 12.18 8.38
N CYS A 48 -0.69 11.39 8.95
CA CYS A 48 0.74 11.44 8.62
C CYS A 48 1.01 11.15 7.13
N VAL A 49 0.31 10.18 6.53
CA VAL A 49 0.38 9.91 5.09
C VAL A 49 -0.11 11.10 4.28
N GLY A 50 -1.21 11.73 4.68
CA GLY A 50 -1.76 12.92 4.03
C GLY A 50 -0.78 14.10 4.03
N MET A 51 -0.12 14.36 5.15
CA MET A 51 0.93 15.39 5.22
C MET A 51 2.12 15.07 4.32
N ALA A 52 2.57 13.82 4.29
CA ALA A 52 3.65 13.40 3.40
C ALA A 52 3.27 13.57 1.92
N TYR A 53 2.02 13.23 1.55
CA TYR A 53 1.51 13.43 0.20
C TYR A 53 1.42 14.90 -0.17
N PHE A 54 1.02 15.78 0.76
CA PHE A 54 1.05 17.22 0.50
C PHE A 54 2.47 17.70 0.17
N VAL A 55 3.47 17.29 0.95
CA VAL A 55 4.87 17.66 0.68
C VAL A 55 5.32 17.12 -0.69
N MET A 56 5.07 15.84 -0.98
CA MET A 56 5.56 15.22 -2.21
C MET A 56 4.78 15.65 -3.46
N ALA A 57 3.48 15.92 -3.36
CA ALA A 57 2.62 16.22 -4.50
C ALA A 57 2.41 17.74 -4.72
N VAL A 58 2.67 18.58 -3.71
CA VAL A 58 2.51 20.04 -3.82
C VAL A 58 3.87 20.73 -3.72
N VAL A 59 4.61 20.50 -2.65
CA VAL A 59 5.86 21.24 -2.39
C VAL A 59 6.94 20.89 -3.42
N VAL A 60 7.16 19.60 -3.68
CA VAL A 60 8.20 19.17 -4.64
C VAL A 60 7.94 19.70 -6.06
N PRO A 61 6.74 19.52 -6.68
CA PRO A 61 6.48 20.10 -8.00
C PRO A 61 6.60 21.62 -8.02
N THR A 62 6.13 22.31 -6.96
CA THR A 62 6.24 23.77 -6.87
C THR A 62 7.69 24.23 -6.89
N ILE A 63 8.58 23.56 -6.14
CA ILE A 63 10.01 23.86 -6.15
C ILE A 63 10.61 23.66 -7.55
N LEU A 64 10.22 22.61 -8.28
CA LEU A 64 10.71 22.35 -9.64
C LEU A 64 10.31 23.44 -10.64
N PHE A 65 9.09 23.99 -10.51
CA PHE A 65 8.64 25.11 -11.34
C PHE A 65 9.29 26.44 -10.96
N VAL A 66 9.44 26.71 -9.65
CA VAL A 66 10.04 27.97 -9.16
C VAL A 66 11.55 27.99 -9.39
N SER A 67 12.23 26.85 -9.33
CA SER A 67 13.68 26.74 -9.60
C SER A 67 14.04 26.86 -11.08
N GLY A 68 13.04 26.93 -11.97
CA GLY A 68 13.24 26.99 -13.43
C GLY A 68 13.65 25.66 -14.06
N GLN A 69 13.68 24.56 -13.28
CA GLN A 69 13.92 23.22 -13.82
C GLN A 69 12.77 22.74 -14.70
N GLN A 70 11.56 23.24 -14.49
CA GLN A 70 10.39 23.05 -15.34
C GLN A 70 9.85 24.42 -15.78
N LYS A 71 9.53 24.55 -17.08
CA LYS A 71 9.08 25.84 -17.64
C LYS A 71 7.57 25.84 -17.82
N TRP A 72 6.94 26.93 -17.38
CA TRP A 72 5.50 27.16 -17.60
C TRP A 72 5.15 27.32 -19.08
N SER A 73 6.11 27.69 -19.94
CA SER A 73 5.93 27.77 -21.39
C SER A 73 5.63 26.42 -22.05
N ASP A 74 6.01 25.32 -21.41
CA ASP A 74 5.89 23.97 -21.95
C ASP A 74 4.60 23.30 -21.47
N VAL A 75 3.81 23.99 -20.65
CA VAL A 75 2.55 23.49 -20.08
C VAL A 75 1.37 24.08 -20.82
N ASN A 76 0.49 23.21 -21.33
CA ASN A 76 -0.83 23.61 -21.82
C ASN A 76 -1.90 23.15 -20.81
N PRO A 77 -2.35 24.02 -19.89
CA PRO A 77 -3.27 23.66 -18.81
C PRO A 77 -4.71 23.51 -19.35
N THR A 78 -4.94 22.43 -20.10
CA THR A 78 -6.28 22.08 -20.59
C THR A 78 -7.19 21.68 -19.42
N THR A 79 -8.46 22.07 -19.46
CA THR A 79 -9.45 21.70 -18.43
C THR A 79 -9.52 20.20 -18.22
N ASN A 80 -9.49 19.42 -19.30
CA ASN A 80 -9.47 17.96 -19.22
C ASN A 80 -8.20 17.45 -18.54
N GLY A 81 -7.02 17.97 -18.90
CA GLY A 81 -5.76 17.58 -18.27
C GLY A 81 -5.76 17.84 -16.77
N LEU A 82 -6.27 18.99 -16.34
CA LEU A 82 -6.41 19.32 -14.92
C LEU A 82 -7.38 18.38 -14.20
N VAL A 83 -8.58 18.17 -14.75
CA VAL A 83 -9.61 17.29 -14.15
C VAL A 83 -9.11 15.85 -14.02
N PHE A 84 -8.57 15.26 -15.09
CA PHE A 84 -8.08 13.87 -15.05
C PHE A 84 -6.87 13.70 -14.13
N SER A 85 -5.99 14.71 -14.04
CA SER A 85 -4.88 14.70 -13.07
C SER A 85 -5.39 14.77 -11.63
N SER A 86 -6.41 15.60 -11.36
CA SER A 86 -7.05 15.65 -10.04
C SER A 86 -7.77 14.35 -9.70
N LEU A 87 -8.49 13.75 -10.65
CA LEU A 87 -9.15 12.45 -10.47
C LEU A 87 -8.14 11.33 -10.18
N ALA A 88 -7.00 11.33 -10.86
CA ALA A 88 -5.90 10.39 -10.56
C ALA A 88 -5.37 10.57 -9.13
N GLY A 89 -5.23 11.82 -8.67
CA GLY A 89 -4.84 12.13 -7.29
C GLY A 89 -5.86 11.63 -6.26
N ILE A 90 -7.15 11.86 -6.51
CA ILE A 90 -8.25 11.36 -5.67
C ILE A 90 -8.24 9.83 -5.62
N ALA A 91 -8.10 9.16 -6.77
CA ALA A 91 -8.05 7.70 -6.83
C ALA A 91 -6.88 7.13 -6.00
N GLY A 92 -5.71 7.77 -6.05
CA GLY A 92 -4.57 7.42 -5.21
C GLY A 92 -4.83 7.62 -3.70
N ALA A 93 -5.43 8.75 -3.32
CA ALA A 93 -5.73 9.05 -1.92
C ALA A 93 -6.78 8.10 -1.34
N VAL A 94 -7.84 7.81 -2.11
CA VAL A 94 -8.86 6.82 -1.75
C VAL A 94 -8.21 5.44 -1.59
N GLY A 95 -7.33 5.04 -2.52
CA GLY A 95 -6.58 3.79 -2.41
C GLY A 95 -5.77 3.68 -1.11
N ALA A 96 -5.05 4.73 -0.72
CA ALA A 96 -4.29 4.75 0.53
C ALA A 96 -5.19 4.62 1.78
N ILE A 97 -6.33 5.31 1.79
CA ILE A 97 -7.32 5.20 2.88
C ILE A 97 -7.90 3.77 2.93
N CYS A 98 -8.25 3.20 1.78
CA CYS A 98 -8.75 1.83 1.68
C CYS A 98 -7.75 0.80 2.18
N VAL A 99 -6.45 0.97 1.94
CA VAL A 99 -5.40 0.11 2.52
C VAL A 99 -5.47 0.13 4.04
N VAL A 100 -5.60 1.29 4.67
CA VAL A 100 -5.64 1.41 6.14
C VAL A 100 -6.96 0.87 6.71
N PHE A 101 -8.08 1.05 6.02
CA PHE A 101 -9.35 0.46 6.46
C PHE A 101 -9.38 -1.06 6.26
N ALA A 102 -8.85 -1.59 5.16
CA ALA A 102 -8.67 -3.03 4.97
C ALA A 102 -7.77 -3.62 6.07
N SER A 103 -6.69 -2.91 6.40
CA SER A 103 -5.76 -3.23 7.49
C SER A 103 -6.44 -3.35 8.85
N LYS A 104 -7.38 -2.45 9.14
CA LYS A 104 -8.21 -2.49 10.34
C LYS A 104 -9.21 -3.66 10.28
N ALA A 105 -9.96 -3.79 9.19
CA ALA A 105 -10.98 -4.82 9.03
C ALA A 105 -10.40 -6.24 9.14
N ALA A 106 -9.24 -6.48 8.53
CA ALA A 106 -8.52 -7.76 8.64
C ALA A 106 -8.11 -8.07 10.09
N MET A 107 -7.79 -7.05 10.88
CA MET A 107 -7.45 -7.25 12.28
C MET A 107 -8.63 -7.52 13.18
N ASP A 108 -9.72 -6.82 12.93
CA ASP A 108 -10.97 -7.05 13.66
C ASP A 108 -11.46 -8.48 13.36
N ALA A 109 -11.41 -8.92 12.10
CA ALA A 109 -11.70 -10.31 11.70
C ALA A 109 -10.73 -11.33 12.30
N GLY A 110 -9.43 -11.00 12.37
CA GLY A 110 -8.43 -11.88 12.97
C GLY A 110 -8.60 -12.07 14.47
N ARG A 111 -9.04 -11.02 15.18
CA ARG A 111 -9.38 -11.11 16.61
C ARG A 111 -10.63 -11.94 16.85
N ALA A 112 -11.66 -11.78 16.04
CA ALA A 112 -12.86 -12.61 16.12
C ALA A 112 -12.52 -14.09 15.90
N ALA A 113 -11.69 -14.40 14.90
CA ALA A 113 -11.21 -15.78 14.68
C ALA A 113 -10.33 -16.31 15.83
N GLN A 114 -9.62 -15.43 16.55
CA GLN A 114 -8.83 -15.80 17.72
C GLN A 114 -9.71 -16.09 18.97
N GLU A 115 -10.91 -15.51 19.05
CA GLU A 115 -11.87 -15.85 20.11
C GLU A 115 -12.41 -17.28 19.94
N ASP A 116 -12.62 -17.73 18.70
CA ASP A 116 -13.05 -19.09 18.37
C ASP A 116 -11.90 -20.11 18.45
N ASP A 117 -10.68 -19.72 18.04
CA ASP A 117 -9.47 -20.54 18.13
C ASP A 117 -8.31 -19.74 18.75
N PRO A 118 -7.93 -19.98 20.02
CA PRO A 118 -6.88 -19.22 20.71
C PRO A 118 -5.47 -19.43 20.12
N THR A 119 -5.29 -20.39 19.21
CA THR A 119 -4.03 -20.58 18.47
C THR A 119 -3.96 -19.76 17.19
N PHE A 120 -5.08 -19.16 16.75
CA PHE A 120 -5.13 -18.35 15.54
C PHE A 120 -4.39 -17.03 15.72
N ASN A 121 -3.42 -16.77 14.85
CA ASN A 121 -2.69 -15.51 14.84
C ASN A 121 -3.50 -14.43 14.08
N PRO A 122 -3.98 -13.36 14.74
CA PRO A 122 -4.74 -12.30 14.07
C PRO A 122 -3.93 -11.55 13.00
N ALA A 123 -2.59 -11.65 13.00
CA ALA A 123 -1.74 -11.08 11.97
C ALA A 123 -1.87 -11.79 10.61
N THR A 124 -2.43 -13.00 10.56
CA THR A 124 -2.59 -13.81 9.33
C THR A 124 -3.38 -13.06 8.27
N TYR A 125 -4.53 -12.47 8.61
CA TYR A 125 -5.35 -11.77 7.60
C TYR A 125 -4.71 -10.50 7.04
N ARG A 126 -3.83 -9.85 7.81
CA ARG A 126 -3.08 -8.68 7.32
C ARG A 126 -2.17 -9.04 6.16
N MET A 127 -1.68 -10.28 6.13
CA MET A 127 -0.72 -10.74 5.14
C MET A 127 -1.27 -10.75 3.72
N TYR A 128 -2.59 -10.88 3.58
CA TYR A 128 -3.27 -10.93 2.29
C TYR A 128 -3.51 -9.54 1.67
N ILE A 129 -3.57 -8.48 2.46
CA ILE A 129 -3.98 -7.15 1.97
C ILE A 129 -3.03 -6.64 0.89
N ALA A 130 -1.74 -6.56 1.19
CA ALA A 130 -0.78 -5.98 0.24
C ALA A 130 -0.77 -6.76 -1.08
N PRO A 131 -0.60 -8.09 -1.09
CA PRO A 131 -0.43 -8.77 -2.36
C PRO A 131 -1.76 -9.00 -3.11
N LEU A 132 -2.93 -8.98 -2.44
CA LEU A 132 -4.21 -8.90 -3.14
C LEU A 132 -4.33 -7.57 -3.90
N ILE A 133 -4.01 -6.44 -3.25
CA ILE A 133 -4.06 -5.12 -3.89
C ILE A 133 -3.05 -5.04 -5.04
N PHE A 134 -1.80 -5.41 -4.79
CA PHE A 134 -0.73 -5.32 -5.79
C PHE A 134 -0.78 -6.42 -6.86
N GLY A 135 -1.53 -7.50 -6.63
CA GLY A 135 -1.84 -8.51 -7.64
C GLY A 135 -3.02 -8.12 -8.53
N LEU A 136 -4.06 -7.50 -7.96
CA LEU A 136 -5.24 -7.04 -8.71
C LEU A 136 -4.99 -5.74 -9.48
N ALA A 137 -4.19 -4.82 -8.93
CA ALA A 137 -3.95 -3.52 -9.55
C ALA A 137 -3.40 -3.62 -11.00
N PRO A 138 -2.40 -4.47 -11.32
CA PRO A 138 -1.95 -4.68 -12.70
C PRO A 138 -3.06 -5.18 -13.62
N VAL A 139 -3.89 -6.13 -13.14
CA VAL A 139 -5.00 -6.69 -13.91
C VAL A 139 -6.04 -5.62 -14.25
N ILE A 140 -6.45 -4.83 -13.25
CA ILE A 140 -7.40 -3.72 -13.43
C ILE A 140 -6.81 -2.68 -14.41
N ASN A 141 -5.55 -2.30 -14.24
CA ASN A 141 -4.87 -1.35 -15.12
C ASN A 141 -4.85 -1.84 -16.58
N THR A 142 -4.57 -3.12 -16.81
CA THR A 142 -4.59 -3.68 -18.16
C THR A 142 -6.00 -3.72 -18.73
N ILE A 143 -7.02 -4.10 -17.95
CA ILE A 143 -8.42 -4.09 -18.41
C ILE A 143 -8.87 -2.68 -18.78
N VAL A 144 -8.57 -1.68 -17.93
CA VAL A 144 -8.87 -0.27 -18.23
C VAL A 144 -8.16 0.15 -19.52
N SER A 145 -6.90 -0.22 -19.71
CA SER A 145 -6.14 0.10 -20.92
C SER A 145 -6.67 -0.58 -22.20
N LEU A 146 -7.39 -1.69 -22.08
CA LEU A 146 -8.03 -2.36 -23.23
C LEU A 146 -9.32 -1.68 -23.66
N VAL A 147 -10.04 -1.11 -22.70
CA VAL A 147 -11.40 -0.58 -22.89
C VAL A 147 -11.39 0.92 -23.11
N TRP A 148 -10.48 1.65 -22.46
CA TRP A 148 -10.45 3.11 -22.47
C TRP A 148 -9.24 3.66 -23.25
N HIS A 149 -9.53 4.27 -24.40
CA HIS A 149 -8.54 4.80 -25.33
C HIS A 149 -8.74 6.31 -25.55
N PRO A 150 -8.44 7.17 -24.57
CA PRO A 150 -8.69 8.61 -24.68
C PRO A 150 -7.83 9.23 -25.79
N LYS A 151 -8.46 9.96 -26.72
CA LYS A 151 -7.78 10.74 -27.76
C LYS A 151 -7.81 12.22 -27.42
N SER A 152 -6.84 12.99 -27.93
CA SER A 152 -6.83 14.45 -27.76
C SER A 152 -8.16 15.03 -28.27
N GLY A 153 -8.91 15.66 -27.36
CA GLY A 153 -10.24 16.24 -27.64
C GLY A 153 -11.45 15.31 -27.48
N ASN A 154 -11.27 13.99 -27.38
CA ASN A 154 -12.36 13.05 -27.11
C ASN A 154 -11.95 11.95 -26.11
N TRP A 155 -12.35 12.14 -24.85
CA TRP A 155 -12.04 11.24 -23.74
C TRP A 155 -13.06 10.09 -23.59
N PHE A 156 -14.23 10.16 -24.24
CA PHE A 156 -15.27 9.13 -24.27
C PHE A 156 -15.03 8.11 -25.41
N SER A 157 -13.78 7.66 -25.58
CA SER A 157 -13.43 6.66 -26.58
C SER A 157 -13.28 5.31 -25.88
N PHE A 158 -14.39 4.56 -25.87
CA PHE A 158 -14.48 3.23 -25.28
C PHE A 158 -14.66 2.19 -26.37
N HIS A 159 -13.61 1.43 -26.65
CA HIS A 159 -13.64 0.33 -27.60
C HIS A 159 -12.79 -0.81 -27.06
N LEU A 160 -13.29 -2.04 -27.19
CA LEU A 160 -12.55 -3.23 -26.78
C LEU A 160 -11.50 -3.53 -27.87
N GLU A 161 -10.24 -3.20 -27.62
CA GLU A 161 -9.17 -3.73 -28.45
C GLU A 161 -9.01 -5.21 -28.18
N THR A 162 -8.98 -6.03 -29.24
CA THR A 162 -8.79 -7.48 -29.10
C THR A 162 -7.43 -7.76 -28.47
N PRO A 163 -7.38 -8.29 -27.24
CA PRO A 163 -6.13 -8.64 -26.57
C PRO A 163 -5.30 -9.59 -27.44
N SER A 164 -4.00 -9.32 -27.57
CA SER A 164 -3.10 -10.38 -28.05
C SER A 164 -3.15 -11.56 -27.07
N TRP A 165 -3.16 -12.79 -27.57
CA TRP A 165 -3.17 -13.99 -26.72
C TRP A 165 -2.01 -13.98 -25.69
N LYS A 166 -0.86 -13.39 -26.08
CA LYS A 166 0.33 -13.21 -25.24
C LYS A 166 0.05 -12.33 -24.01
N MET A 167 -0.79 -11.31 -24.18
CA MET A 167 -1.14 -10.38 -23.11
C MET A 167 -2.07 -11.07 -22.10
N LEU A 168 -3.04 -11.86 -22.57
CA LEU A 168 -3.91 -12.67 -21.69
C LEU A 168 -3.10 -13.69 -20.90
N VAL A 169 -2.17 -14.39 -21.54
CA VAL A 169 -1.24 -15.30 -20.84
C VAL A 169 -0.38 -14.54 -19.84
N GLY A 170 0.13 -13.36 -20.19
CA GLY A 170 0.89 -12.52 -19.27
C GLY A 170 0.09 -12.14 -18.02
N ILE A 171 -1.17 -11.74 -18.18
CA ILE A 171 -2.08 -11.44 -17.06
C ILE A 171 -2.26 -12.68 -16.17
N LEU A 172 -2.52 -13.86 -16.77
CA LEU A 172 -2.69 -15.10 -16.04
C LEU A 172 -1.42 -15.51 -15.29
N LEU A 173 -0.24 -15.33 -15.90
CA LEU A 173 1.05 -15.62 -15.26
C LEU A 173 1.36 -14.64 -14.13
N VAL A 174 1.03 -13.35 -14.27
CA VAL A 174 1.17 -12.37 -13.20
C VAL A 174 0.23 -12.71 -12.04
N ALA A 175 -1.03 -13.04 -12.33
CA ALA A 175 -1.99 -13.46 -11.32
C ALA A 175 -1.53 -14.74 -10.60
N ALA A 176 -1.07 -15.75 -11.35
CA ALA A 176 -0.54 -17.00 -10.81
C ALA A 176 0.74 -16.77 -10.00
N GLY A 177 1.65 -15.91 -10.46
CA GLY A 177 2.86 -15.54 -9.73
C GLY A 177 2.56 -14.81 -8.42
N ALA A 178 1.63 -13.86 -8.44
CA ALA A 178 1.16 -13.18 -7.23
C ALA A 178 0.50 -14.16 -6.25
N ALA A 179 -0.34 -15.08 -6.76
CA ALA A 179 -0.96 -16.14 -5.96
C ALA A 179 0.05 -17.12 -5.37
N LEU A 180 1.08 -17.51 -6.13
CA LEU A 180 2.15 -18.40 -5.66
C LEU A 180 2.98 -17.72 -4.57
N VAL A 181 3.35 -16.44 -4.76
CA VAL A 181 4.05 -15.65 -3.74
C VAL A 181 3.21 -15.56 -2.47
N LEU A 182 1.91 -15.30 -2.60
CA LEU A 182 0.96 -15.28 -1.50
C LEU A 182 0.92 -16.61 -0.75
N PHE A 183 0.72 -17.71 -1.48
CA PHE A 183 0.62 -19.06 -0.93
C PHE A 183 1.92 -19.52 -0.27
N SER A 184 3.07 -19.23 -0.89
CA SER A 184 4.39 -19.57 -0.34
C SER A 184 4.70 -18.78 0.92
N LYS A 185 4.28 -17.50 0.94
CA LYS A 185 4.44 -16.62 2.11
C LYS A 185 3.54 -17.07 3.26
N GLU A 186 2.31 -17.49 2.96
CA GLU A 186 1.40 -18.11 3.93
C GLU A 186 2.00 -19.40 4.53
N GLN A 187 2.48 -20.32 3.68
CA GLN A 187 3.12 -21.56 4.13
C GLN A 187 4.35 -21.30 5.01
N ALA A 188 5.20 -20.35 4.62
CA ALA A 188 6.41 -20.02 5.36
C ALA A 188 6.11 -19.41 6.74
N GLU A 189 5.02 -18.67 6.88
CA GLU A 189 4.61 -18.08 8.17
C GLU A 189 3.82 -19.06 9.03
N ALA A 190 2.97 -19.91 8.44
CA ALA A 190 2.34 -21.03 9.15
C ALA A 190 3.38 -22.00 9.73
N ALA A 191 4.52 -22.17 9.03
CA ALA A 191 5.63 -22.99 9.50
C ALA A 191 6.45 -22.37 10.65
N LYS A 192 6.33 -21.05 10.93
CA LYS A 192 7.14 -20.38 11.97
C LYS A 192 6.66 -20.64 13.41
N GLY A 193 5.51 -21.28 13.61
CA GLY A 193 4.97 -21.58 14.94
C GLY A 193 4.70 -20.32 15.77
N PRO A 194 4.12 -20.45 16.99
CA PRO A 194 3.75 -19.30 17.81
C PRO A 194 4.99 -18.50 18.22
N PRO A 195 4.88 -17.16 18.37
CA PRO A 195 5.95 -16.38 18.99
C PRO A 195 6.22 -16.94 20.38
N LYS A 196 7.48 -17.31 20.64
CA LYS A 196 7.90 -17.73 21.99
C LYS A 196 7.54 -16.61 22.97
N PRO A 197 6.77 -16.88 24.04
CA PRO A 197 6.43 -15.86 25.02
C PRO A 197 7.68 -15.13 25.47
N ALA A 198 7.65 -13.79 25.40
CA ALA A 198 8.73 -12.97 25.93
C ALA A 198 8.93 -13.37 27.39
N ALA A 199 10.18 -13.73 27.75
CA ALA A 199 10.52 -14.08 29.11
C ALA A 199 10.10 -12.93 30.05
N PRO A 200 9.49 -13.22 31.21
CA PRO A 200 9.14 -12.18 32.17
C PRO A 200 10.38 -11.33 32.48
N PRO A 201 10.24 -10.00 32.66
CA PRO A 201 11.33 -9.17 33.12
C PRO A 201 11.91 -9.78 34.40
N GLN A 202 13.20 -10.12 34.39
CA GLN A 202 13.89 -10.58 35.58
C GLN A 202 13.75 -9.47 36.64
N ALA A 203 13.00 -9.76 37.70
CA ALA A 203 12.93 -8.89 38.86
C ALA A 203 14.37 -8.72 39.38
N THR A 204 14.91 -7.51 39.23
CA THR A 204 16.12 -7.08 39.91
C THR A 204 15.87 -7.23 41.41
N MET A 205 16.42 -8.29 41.99
CA MET A 205 16.47 -8.47 43.44
C MET A 205 17.26 -7.29 44.02
N THR A 206 16.56 -6.33 44.59
CA THR A 206 17.16 -5.33 45.48
C THR A 206 17.69 -6.07 46.70
N SER A 207 19.01 -6.13 46.83
CA SER A 207 19.72 -6.67 47.99
C SER A 207 19.21 -6.00 49.27
N PRO A 208 18.90 -6.74 50.34
CA PRO A 208 18.52 -6.12 51.61
C PRO A 208 19.71 -5.38 52.22
N GLU A 209 19.45 -4.11 52.54
CA GLU A 209 20.27 -3.23 53.35
C GLU A 209 20.55 -3.90 54.70
N LYS A 210 21.84 -4.14 55.02
CA LYS A 210 22.26 -4.52 56.36
C LYS A 210 22.54 -3.25 57.15
N THR A 211 21.73 -3.04 58.20
CA THR A 211 22.08 -2.34 59.45
C THR A 211 23.45 -2.71 59.97
#